data_AF-A0A0R3CQ00-F1
#
_entry.id   AF-A0A0R3CQ00-F1
#
_cell.length_a   1.000
_cell.length_b   1.000
_cell.length_c   1.000
_cell.angle_alpha   90.00
_cell.angle_beta   90.00
_cell.angle_gamma   90.00
#
_symmetry.space_group_name_H-M   'P 1'
#
loop_
_entity.id
_entity.type
_entity.pdbx_description
1 polymer ?
#
loop_
_entity_poly.entity_id
_entity_poly.type
_entity_poly.pdbx_seq_one_letter_code
_entity_poly.pdbx_strand_id
1 'polypeptide(L)' 'MRPANRSGLRRFRESFRQTVTSAKRLPMNLLDALRALEHSSVLRDHLGEFVPAYLKLKQEEWNDYARHLTQWERDNTLDC' A
#
# COMPACT_ATOMS: atom_id res chain seq x y z
N MET A 1 -10.92 45.46 5.06
CA MET A 1 -10.44 44.11 4.65
C MET A 1 -11.32 43.06 5.31
N ARG A 2 -12.10 42.27 4.54
CA ARG A 2 -12.94 41.19 5.08
C ARG A 2 -12.06 40.01 5.49
N PRO A 3 -12.21 39.41 6.69
CA PRO A 3 -11.41 38.28 7.10
C PRO A 3 -11.73 37.07 6.20
N ALA A 4 -10.68 36.45 5.65
CA ALA A 4 -10.79 35.25 4.82
C ALA A 4 -11.60 34.15 5.54
N ASN A 5 -12.54 33.55 4.81
CA ASN A 5 -13.57 32.65 5.33
C ASN A 5 -12.98 31.34 5.91
N ARG A 6 -12.65 31.33 7.21
CA ARG A 6 -12.12 30.16 7.95
C ARG A 6 -13.09 28.96 7.95
N SER A 7 -14.38 29.19 7.74
CA SER A 7 -15.40 28.13 7.76
C SER A 7 -15.36 27.23 6.51
N GLY A 8 -14.96 27.78 5.35
CA GLY A 8 -14.84 27.03 4.10
C GLY A 8 -13.71 26.00 4.14
N LEU A 9 -12.55 26.39 4.70
CA LEU A 9 -11.40 25.51 4.91
C LEU A 9 -11.71 24.34 5.85
N ARG A 10 -12.46 24.58 6.94
CA ARG A 10 -12.92 23.50 7.83
C ARG A 10 -13.81 22.50 7.11
N ARG A 11 -14.77 22.99 6.31
CA ARG A 11 -15.74 22.15 5.60
C ARG A 11 -15.08 21.31 4.52
N PHE A 12 -14.14 21.89 3.77
CA PHE A 12 -13.30 21.18 2.80
C PHE A 12 -12.49 20.08 3.49
N ARG A 13 -11.86 20.39 4.62
CA ARG A 13 -11.06 19.42 5.37
C ARG A 13 -11.90 18.27 5.93
N GLU A 14 -13.12 18.53 6.37
CA GLU A 14 -14.05 17.50 6.85
C GLU A 14 -14.55 16.61 5.72
N SER A 15 -14.89 17.21 4.57
CA SER A 15 -15.29 16.49 3.36
C SER A 15 -14.15 15.60 2.85
N PHE A 16 -12.92 16.13 2.77
CA PHE A 16 -11.75 15.35 2.38
C PHE A 16 -11.49 14.20 3.36
N ARG A 17 -11.64 14.43 4.67
CA ARG A 17 -11.52 13.38 5.68
C ARG A 17 -12.54 12.27 5.46
N GLN A 18 -13.82 12.58 5.23
CA GLN A 18 -14.86 11.58 4.96
C GLN A 18 -14.58 10.75 3.70
N THR A 19 -14.09 11.39 2.64
CA THR A 19 -13.71 10.70 1.40
C THR A 19 -12.55 9.73 1.61
N VAL A 20 -11.56 10.10 2.41
CA VAL A 20 -10.42 9.23 2.74
C VAL A 20 -10.84 8.06 3.62
N THR A 21 -11.77 8.24 4.56
CA THR A 21 -12.27 7.14 5.42
C THR A 21 -13.05 6.09 4.63
N SER A 22 -13.71 6.48 3.53
CA SER A 22 -14.47 5.55 2.67
C SER A 22 -13.67 4.98 1.51
N ALA A 23 -12.42 5.39 1.33
CA ALA A 23 -11.56 4.89 0.28
C ALA A 23 -11.09 3.46 0.60
N LYS A 24 -11.10 2.59 -0.42
CA LYS A 24 -10.51 1.25 -0.31
C LYS A 24 -9.02 1.41 -0.01
N ARG A 25 -8.55 0.84 1.11
CA ARG A 25 -7.13 0.89 1.46
C ARG A 25 -6.30 0.22 0.37
N LEU A 26 -5.17 0.85 0.05
CA LEU A 26 -4.16 0.25 -0.80
C LEU A 26 -3.54 -0.97 -0.10
N PRO A 27 -2.99 -1.93 -0.87
CA PRO A 27 -2.24 -3.03 -0.31
C PRO A 27 -1.14 -2.49 0.62
N MET A 28 -1.10 -2.98 1.86
CA MET A 28 -0.20 -2.46 2.90
C MET A 28 1.21 -3.03 2.81
N ASN A 29 1.38 -4.13 2.07
CA ASN A 29 2.67 -4.78 1.85
C ASN A 29 2.81 -5.18 0.37
N LEU A 30 4.04 -5.52 -0.01
CA LEU A 30 4.36 -5.92 -1.38
C LEU A 30 3.63 -7.20 -1.79
N LEU A 31 3.54 -8.21 -0.92
CA LEU A 31 2.88 -9.48 -1.23
C LEU A 31 1.41 -9.30 -1.63
N ASP A 32 0.67 -8.45 -0.91
CA ASP A 32 -0.72 -8.15 -1.20
C ASP A 32 -0.87 -7.36 -2.50
N ALA A 33 0.10 -6.48 -2.82
CA ALA A 33 0.14 -5.78 -4.10
C ALA A 33 0.38 -6.75 -5.28
N LEU A 34 1.30 -7.71 -5.11
CA LEU A 34 1.57 -8.75 -6.13
C LEU A 34 0.35 -9.65 -6.34
N ARG A 35 -0.34 -10.05 -5.26
CA ARG A 35 -1.61 -10.79 -5.35
C ARG A 35 -2.68 -9.98 -6.07
N ALA A 36 -2.82 -8.69 -5.75
CA ALA A 36 -3.78 -7.82 -6.43
C ALA A 36 -3.48 -7.66 -7.92
N LEU A 37 -2.20 -7.62 -8.30
CA LEU A 37 -1.76 -7.59 -9.69
C LEU A 37 -2.11 -8.88 -10.44
N GLU A 38 -1.87 -10.04 -9.83
CA GLU A 38 -2.20 -11.35 -10.40
C GLU A 38 -3.71 -11.54 -10.69
N HIS A 39 -4.56 -10.97 -9.83
CA HIS A 39 -6.01 -11.05 -9.93
C HIS A 39 -6.62 -9.96 -10.85
N SER A 40 -5.83 -8.98 -11.29
CA SER A 40 -6.31 -7.91 -12.17
C SER A 40 -6.28 -8.34 -13.63
N SER A 41 -7.45 -8.70 -14.19
CA SER A 41 -7.57 -9.02 -15.62
C SER A 41 -7.16 -7.85 -16.50
N VAL A 42 -7.59 -6.63 -16.17
CA VAL A 42 -7.25 -5.41 -16.93
C VAL A 42 -5.74 -5.23 -17.07
N LEU A 43 -4.99 -5.31 -15.97
CA LEU A 43 -3.54 -5.13 -16.02
C LEU A 43 -2.84 -6.28 -16.73
N ARG A 44 -3.36 -7.52 -16.60
CA ARG A 44 -2.84 -8.68 -17.32
C ARG A 44 -3.07 -8.60 -18.82
N ASP A 45 -4.22 -8.10 -19.25
CA ASP A 45 -4.53 -7.96 -20.68
C ASP A 45 -3.66 -6.89 -21.34
N HIS A 46 -3.36 -5.80 -20.61
CA HIS A 46 -2.51 -4.71 -21.13
C HIS A 46 -1.01 -5.00 -21.07
N LEU A 47 -0.54 -5.71 -20.04
CA LEU A 47 0.88 -6.00 -19.85
C LEU A 47 1.30 -7.38 -20.39
N GLY A 48 0.33 -8.28 -20.60
CA GLY A 48 0.56 -9.62 -21.15
C GLY A 48 1.52 -10.48 -20.33
N GLU A 49 2.40 -11.18 -21.04
CA GLU A 49 3.44 -12.08 -20.50
C GLU A 49 4.47 -11.38 -19.59
N PHE A 50 4.49 -10.05 -19.53
CA PHE A 50 5.33 -9.34 -18.57
C PHE A 50 4.90 -9.60 -17.12
N VAL A 51 3.59 -9.72 -16.86
CA VAL A 51 3.06 -9.89 -15.50
C VAL A 51 3.59 -11.15 -14.82
N PRO A 52 3.54 -12.36 -15.41
CA PRO A 52 4.05 -13.57 -14.75
C PRO A 52 5.56 -13.49 -14.47
N ALA A 53 6.36 -12.92 -15.38
CA ALA A 53 7.79 -12.74 -15.17
C ALA A 53 8.08 -11.77 -14.01
N TYR A 54 7.36 -10.64 -13.96
CA TYR A 54 7.48 -9.65 -12.89
C TYR A 54 7.05 -10.22 -11.53
N LEU A 55 5.92 -10.94 -11.48
CA LEU A 55 5.42 -11.58 -10.26
C LEU A 55 6.46 -12.55 -9.69
N LYS A 56 7.08 -13.38 -10.53
CA LYS A 56 8.11 -14.33 -10.09
C LYS A 56 9.29 -13.62 -9.41
N LEU A 57 9.88 -12.62 -10.08
CA LEU A 57 11.03 -11.88 -9.55
C LEU A 57 10.70 -11.17 -8.23
N LYS A 58 9.53 -10.51 -8.16
CA LYS A 58 9.13 -9.80 -6.95
C LYS A 58 8.73 -10.71 -5.79
N GLN A 59 8.26 -11.91 -6.08
CA GLN A 59 7.96 -12.90 -5.05
C GLN A 59 9.24 -13.51 -4.47
N GLU A 60 10.29 -13.70 -5.29
CA GLU A 60 11.63 -14.05 -4.81
C GLU A 60 12.20 -12.94 -3.91
N GLU A 61 12.18 -11.68 -4.34
CA GLU A 61 12.60 -10.54 -3.51
C GLU A 61 11.86 -10.45 -2.17
N TRP A 62 10.53 -10.68 -2.18
CA TRP A 62 9.72 -10.68 -0.97
C TRP A 62 10.13 -11.81 -0.02
N ASN A 63 10.33 -13.02 -0.54
CA ASN A 63 10.75 -14.17 0.26
C ASN A 63 12.12 -13.93 0.88
N ASP A 64 13.04 -13.29 0.15
CA ASP A 64 14.33 -12.90 0.69
C ASP A 64 14.14 -11.90 1.82
N TYR A 65 13.41 -10.80 1.61
CA TYR A 65 13.13 -9.82 2.66
C TYR A 65 12.46 -10.42 3.90
N ALA A 66 11.44 -11.25 3.74
CA ALA A 66 10.68 -11.84 4.83
C ALA A 66 11.48 -12.80 5.72
N ARG A 67 12.63 -13.29 5.23
CA ARG A 67 13.57 -14.12 6.02
C ARG A 67 14.56 -13.29 6.85
N HIS A 68 14.65 -11.98 6.59
CA HIS A 68 15.54 -11.10 7.33
C HIS A 68 14.88 -10.71 8.65
N LEU A 69 15.53 -11.08 9.76
CA LEU A 69 15.20 -10.53 11.06
C LEU A 69 15.78 -9.12 11.17
N THR A 70 14.93 -8.17 11.49
CA THR A 70 15.33 -6.80 11.80
C THR A 70 16.04 -6.74 13.15
N GLN A 71 16.85 -5.70 13.36
CA GLN A 71 17.50 -5.50 14.65
C GLN A 71 16.46 -5.28 15.77
N TRP A 72 15.39 -4.54 15.48
CA TRP A 72 14.30 -4.32 16.43
C TRP A 72 13.66 -5.64 16.89
N GLU A 73 13.40 -6.60 15.98
CA GLU A 73 12.84 -7.90 16.36
C GLU A 73 13.74 -8.68 17.31
N ARG A 74 15.07 -8.62 17.10
CA ARG A 74 16.04 -9.23 18.02
C ARG A 74 16.00 -8.58 19.40
N ASP A 75 16.04 -7.26 19.43
CA ASP A 75 16.10 -6.49 20.68
C ASP A 75 14.82 -6.62 21.53
N ASN A 76 13.67 -6.92 20.93
CA ASN A 76 12.37 -6.97 21.62
C ASN A 76 11.85 -8.40 21.87
N THR A 77 12.59 -9.43 21.45
CA THR A 77 12.17 -10.84 21.59
C THR A 77 13.15 -11.67 22.42
N LEU A 78 14.39 -11.21 22.64
CA LEU A 78 15.41 -12.00 23.35
C LEU A 78 15.33 -11.94 24.89
N ASP A 79 14.57 -11.01 25.46
CA ASP A 79 14.41 -10.83 26.92
C ASP A 79 13.11 -11.43 27.49
N CYS A 80 12.41 -12.30 26.74
CA CYS A 80 11.19 -12.97 27.20
C CYS A 80 11.41 -14.33 27.87
#